data_AF-A0A564G573-F1
#
_entry.id   AF-A0A564G573-F1
#
_cell.length_a   1.000
_cell.length_b   1.000
_cell.length_c   1.000
_cell.angle_alpha   90.00
_cell.angle_beta   90.00
_cell.angle_gamma   90.00
#
_symmetry.space_group_name_H-M   'P 1'
#
loop_
_entity.id
_entity.type
_entity.pdbx_description
1 polymer ?
#
loop_
_entity_poly.entity_id
_entity_poly.type
_entity_poly.pdbx_seq_one_letter_code
_entity_poly.pdbx_strand_id
1 'polypeptide(L)'
;MSSLADLALAMRQAASHGSRGHKPPTPTRTYAEDPTVAATAADVTTDLWARIGRKVEGGAWFFRAREEVLAEEIPDIGKAYGRPVASRVERAIQQMDPARISPAARDAVRAGNRAAVQGYLRGRSPRGRISLVNRISLALFGRHFW
;
A
#
# COMPACT_ATOMS: atom_id res chain seq x y z
N MET A 1 14.96 -23.89 -63.23
CA MET A 1 15.23 -22.47 -63.55
C MET A 1 13.97 -21.68 -63.22
N SER A 2 13.90 -21.13 -62.01
CA SER A 2 12.73 -20.33 -61.58
C SER A 2 12.80 -18.97 -62.26
N SER A 3 11.71 -18.57 -62.90
CA SER A 3 11.68 -17.39 -63.76
C SER A 3 11.58 -16.11 -62.93
N LEU A 4 12.02 -14.97 -63.48
CA LEU A 4 11.82 -13.64 -62.87
C LEU A 4 10.34 -13.35 -62.56
N ALA A 5 9.41 -14.01 -63.27
CA ALA A 5 7.97 -13.92 -63.00
C ALA A 5 7.57 -14.61 -61.69
N ASP A 6 8.22 -15.73 -61.32
CA ASP A 6 7.98 -16.44 -60.06
C ASP A 6 8.47 -15.61 -58.86
N LEU A 7 9.59 -14.89 -59.02
CA LEU A 7 10.11 -13.97 -58.01
C LEU A 7 9.15 -12.77 -57.79
N ALA A 8 8.63 -12.20 -58.88
CA ALA A 8 7.68 -11.10 -58.82
C ALA A 8 6.35 -11.51 -58.17
N LEU A 9 5.87 -12.72 -58.45
CA LEU A 9 4.66 -13.27 -57.84
C LEU A 9 4.84 -13.54 -56.34
N ALA A 10 6.00 -14.08 -55.94
CA ALA A 10 6.34 -14.30 -54.53
C ALA A 10 6.47 -12.98 -53.75
N MET A 11 7.06 -11.93 -54.34
CA MET A 11 7.14 -10.60 -53.71
C MET A 11 5.76 -9.94 -53.58
N ARG A 12 4.85 -10.17 -54.53
CA ARG A 12 3.48 -9.64 -54.47
C ARG A 12 2.62 -10.36 -53.42
N GLN A 13 2.86 -11.65 -53.20
CA GLN A 13 2.22 -12.43 -52.13
C GLN A 13 2.80 -12.09 -50.74
N ALA A 14 4.09 -11.77 -50.64
CA ALA A 14 4.69 -11.29 -49.39
C ALA A 14 4.15 -9.90 -48.97
N ALA A 15 3.79 -9.05 -49.93
CA ALA A 15 3.23 -7.73 -49.66
C ALA A 15 1.74 -7.76 -49.21
N SER A 16 1.02 -8.87 -49.41
CA SER A 16 -0.40 -8.99 -49.04
C SER A 16 -0.64 -9.71 -47.70
N HIS A 17 0.42 -10.15 -47.01
CA HIS A 17 0.32 -10.76 -45.68
C HIS A 17 0.91 -9.84 -44.60
N GLY A 18 0.04 -8.98 -44.08
CA GLY A 18 0.12 -8.57 -42.68
C GLY A 18 0.70 -7.20 -42.38
N SER A 19 0.13 -6.12 -42.92
CA SER A 19 0.18 -4.82 -42.24
C SER A 19 -0.81 -4.80 -41.05
N ARG A 20 -0.68 -5.76 -40.12
CA ARG A 20 -1.25 -5.56 -38.77
C ARG A 20 -0.39 -4.49 -38.12
N GLY A 21 -0.92 -3.27 -38.08
CA GLY A 21 -0.26 -2.06 -37.60
C GLY A 21 0.63 -2.32 -36.38
N HIS A 22 1.93 -2.45 -36.64
CA HIS A 22 2.93 -2.26 -35.62
C HIS A 22 2.94 -0.76 -35.35
N LYS A 23 2.14 -0.32 -34.37
CA LYS A 23 2.36 0.99 -33.77
C LYS A 23 3.83 1.02 -33.39
N PRO A 24 4.63 2.02 -33.84
CA PRO A 24 5.99 2.16 -33.34
C PRO A 24 5.91 2.18 -31.81
N PRO A 25 6.83 1.50 -31.09
CA PRO A 25 6.81 1.53 -29.64
C PRO A 25 6.78 3.00 -29.23
N THR A 26 5.69 3.42 -28.59
CA THR A 26 5.56 4.78 -28.09
C THR A 26 6.80 5.00 -27.24
N PRO A 27 7.67 6.00 -27.54
CA PRO A 27 8.81 6.27 -26.70
C PRO A 27 8.24 6.50 -25.30
N THR A 28 8.49 5.55 -24.42
CA THR A 28 8.16 5.69 -23.01
C THR A 28 9.09 6.79 -22.60
N ARG A 29 8.61 8.04 -22.56
CA ARG A 29 9.32 9.11 -21.86
C ARG A 29 9.43 8.59 -20.45
N THR A 30 10.57 7.97 -20.13
CA THR A 30 10.99 7.72 -18.78
C THR A 30 11.03 9.12 -18.20
N TYR A 31 9.97 9.48 -17.48
CA TYR A 31 9.89 10.76 -16.82
C TYR A 31 10.99 10.69 -15.78
N ALA A 32 12.15 11.28 -16.12
CA ALA A 32 13.24 11.46 -15.18
C ALA A 32 12.71 12.45 -14.17
N GLU A 33 12.13 11.88 -13.13
CA GLU A 33 11.58 12.66 -12.05
C GLU A 33 12.69 13.45 -11.38
N ASP A 34 12.33 14.67 -10.99
CA ASP A 34 13.19 15.49 -10.18
C ASP A 34 13.57 14.72 -8.89
N PRO A 35 14.87 14.44 -8.66
CA PRO A 35 15.32 13.70 -7.48
C PRO A 35 14.91 14.36 -6.16
N THR A 36 14.62 15.67 -6.16
CA THR A 36 14.13 16.40 -4.98
C THR A 36 12.72 15.98 -4.58
N VAL A 37 11.86 15.64 -5.54
CA VAL A 37 10.49 15.13 -5.28
C VAL A 37 10.56 13.76 -4.62
N ALA A 38 11.44 12.89 -5.09
CA ALA A 38 11.63 11.56 -4.54
C ALA A 38 12.22 11.61 -3.12
N ALA A 39 13.23 12.45 -2.89
CA ALA A 39 13.83 12.66 -1.56
C ALA A 39 12.81 13.22 -0.56
N THR A 40 12.12 14.30 -0.93
CA THR A 40 11.09 14.92 -0.07
C THR A 40 9.97 13.92 0.26
N ALA A 41 9.52 13.13 -0.70
CA ALA A 41 8.51 12.11 -0.45
C ALA A 41 9.01 11.02 0.51
N ALA A 42 10.28 10.62 0.43
CA ALA A 42 10.85 9.62 1.33
C ALA A 42 10.94 10.12 2.79
N ASP A 43 11.37 11.37 2.98
CA ASP A 43 11.47 11.99 4.30
C ASP A 43 10.08 12.11 4.95
N VAL A 44 9.12 12.68 4.21
CA VAL A 44 7.73 12.83 4.68
C VAL A 44 7.08 11.48 4.96
N THR A 45 7.33 10.46 4.13
CA THR A 45 6.85 9.09 4.37
C THR A 45 7.38 8.53 5.69
N THR A 46 8.66 8.77 5.98
CA THR A 46 9.30 8.28 7.22
C THR A 46 8.67 8.93 8.45
N ASP A 47 8.42 10.23 8.41
CA ASP A 47 7.78 10.98 9.50
C ASP A 47 6.33 10.52 9.76
N LEU A 48 5.55 10.34 8.69
CA LEU A 48 4.18 9.83 8.79
C LEU A 48 4.14 8.40 9.29
N TRP A 49 5.09 7.55 8.87
CA TRP A 49 5.19 6.19 9.38
C TRP A 49 5.48 6.16 10.88
N ALA A 50 6.35 7.04 11.37
CA ALA A 50 6.59 7.20 12.80
C ALA A 50 5.34 7.68 13.55
N ARG A 51 4.54 8.57 12.95
CA ARG A 51 3.23 9.00 13.50
C ARG A 51 2.23 7.87 13.58
N ILE A 52 2.12 7.04 12.54
CA ILE A 52 1.30 5.84 12.55
C ILE A 52 1.74 4.92 13.70
N GLY A 53 3.05 4.70 13.83
CA GLY A 53 3.62 3.95 14.95
C GLY A 53 3.18 4.48 16.32
N ARG A 54 3.28 5.80 16.55
CA ARG A 54 2.83 6.43 17.80
C ARG A 54 1.33 6.27 18.06
N LYS A 55 0.47 6.38 17.04
CA LYS A 55 -0.98 6.12 17.20
C LYS A 55 -1.25 4.66 17.56
N VAL A 56 -0.50 3.73 16.96
CA VAL A 56 -0.59 2.29 17.27
C VAL A 56 -0.07 1.98 18.68
N GLU A 57 1.00 2.63 19.13
CA GLU A 57 1.48 2.59 20.52
C GLU A 57 0.41 3.08 21.49
N GLY A 58 -0.37 4.10 21.10
CA GLY A 58 -1.54 4.59 21.84
C GLY A 58 -2.77 3.67 21.79
N GLY A 59 -2.70 2.52 21.13
CA GLY A 59 -3.78 1.52 21.07
C GLY A 59 -4.72 1.66 19.87
N ALA A 60 -4.40 2.48 18.87
CA ALA A 60 -5.13 2.52 17.62
C ALA A 60 -4.84 1.27 16.77
N TRP A 61 -5.85 0.79 16.05
CA TRP A 61 -5.66 -0.27 15.06
C TRP A 61 -4.83 0.25 13.89
N PHE A 62 -3.85 -0.53 13.42
CA PHE A 62 -2.92 -0.10 12.38
C PHE A 62 -3.61 0.54 11.17
N PHE A 63 -4.60 -0.12 10.59
CA PHE A 63 -5.28 0.40 9.42
C PHE A 63 -6.05 1.68 9.74
N ARG A 64 -6.72 1.76 10.90
CA ARG A 64 -7.38 3.00 11.33
C ARG A 64 -6.37 4.13 11.54
N ALA A 65 -5.26 3.85 12.22
CA ALA A 65 -4.18 4.81 12.43
C ALA A 65 -3.60 5.32 11.10
N ARG A 66 -3.43 4.42 10.13
CA ARG A 66 -2.98 4.76 8.78
C ARG A 66 -3.97 5.65 8.06
N GLU A 67 -5.25 5.27 8.01
CA GLU A 67 -6.29 6.08 7.35
C GLU A 67 -6.45 7.46 8.00
N GLU A 68 -6.43 7.53 9.34
CA GLU A 68 -6.46 8.81 10.06
C GLU A 68 -5.27 9.70 9.70
N VAL A 69 -4.05 9.15 9.72
CA VAL A 69 -2.85 9.92 9.37
C VAL A 69 -2.86 10.36 7.91
N LEU A 70 -3.29 9.50 6.99
CA LEU A 70 -3.39 9.87 5.58
C LEU A 70 -4.43 10.97 5.33
N ALA A 71 -5.60 10.85 5.96
CA ALA A 71 -6.66 11.85 5.82
C ALA A 71 -6.27 13.22 6.41
N GLU A 72 -5.54 13.22 7.53
CA GLU A 72 -5.04 14.44 8.18
C GLU A 72 -3.95 15.13 7.35
N GLU A 73 -2.99 14.37 6.81
CA GLU A 73 -1.71 14.95 6.38
C GLU A 73 -1.54 15.11 4.87
N ILE A 74 -2.14 14.22 4.06
CA ILE A 74 -2.03 14.28 2.60
C ILE A 74 -2.52 15.62 2.00
N PRO A 75 -3.61 16.24 2.49
CA PRO A 75 -4.04 17.56 2.01
C PRO A 75 -2.99 18.65 2.22
N ASP A 76 -2.31 18.64 3.37
CA ASP A 76 -1.34 19.67 3.73
C ASP A 76 0.01 19.46 3.03
N ILE A 77 0.43 18.20 2.85
CA ILE A 77 1.58 17.86 1.98
C ILE A 77 1.33 18.30 0.55
N GLY A 78 0.10 18.13 0.06
CA GLY A 78 -0.31 18.60 -1.27
C GLY A 78 -0.20 20.11 -1.45
N LYS A 79 -0.43 20.89 -0.38
CA LYS A 79 -0.27 22.36 -0.37
C LYS A 79 1.20 22.78 -0.26
N ALA A 80 1.98 22.09 0.58
CA ALA A 80 3.37 22.47 0.86
C ALA A 80 4.35 22.07 -0.24
N TYR A 81 4.22 20.86 -0.78
CA TYR A 81 5.19 20.25 -1.69
C TYR A 81 4.60 19.90 -3.07
N GLY A 82 3.30 20.12 -3.24
CA GLY A 82 2.58 19.84 -4.48
C GLY A 82 2.03 18.41 -4.57
N ARG A 83 1.13 18.22 -5.55
CA ARG A 83 0.45 16.95 -5.82
C ARG A 83 1.39 15.76 -6.08
N PRO A 84 2.51 15.89 -6.81
CA PRO A 84 3.41 14.76 -7.07
C PRO A 84 4.00 14.15 -5.81
N VAL A 85 4.42 14.98 -4.85
CA VAL A 85 4.96 14.54 -3.55
C VAL A 85 3.86 13.87 -2.73
N ALA A 86 2.70 14.52 -2.59
CA ALA A 86 1.56 13.97 -1.84
C ALA A 86 1.13 12.59 -2.35
N SER A 87 1.03 12.42 -3.68
CA SER A 87 0.63 11.14 -4.27
C SER A 87 1.65 10.04 -4.01
N ARG A 88 2.96 10.36 -3.99
CA ARG A 88 3.99 9.37 -3.63
C ARG A 88 3.91 8.96 -2.19
N VAL A 89 3.79 9.93 -1.30
CA VAL A 89 3.72 9.67 0.13
C VAL A 89 2.53 8.77 0.43
N GLU A 90 1.36 9.09 -0.11
CA GLU A 90 0.15 8.28 0.03
C GLU A 90 0.38 6.84 -0.44
N ARG A 91 0.90 6.66 -1.66
CA ARG A 91 1.20 5.33 -2.23
C ARG A 91 2.23 4.57 -1.40
N ALA A 92 3.30 5.24 -0.97
CA ALA A 92 4.36 4.63 -0.19
C ALA A 92 3.82 4.09 1.14
N ILE A 93 3.01 4.89 1.86
CA ILE A 93 2.38 4.47 3.11
C ILE A 93 1.38 3.34 2.90
N GLN A 94 0.58 3.38 1.82
CA GLN A 94 -0.37 2.30 1.52
C GLN A 94 0.33 0.97 1.19
N GLN A 95 1.52 1.01 0.60
CA GLN A 95 2.32 -0.17 0.24
C GLN A 95 3.21 -0.68 1.38
N MET A 96 3.36 0.08 2.46
CA MET A 96 4.19 -0.33 3.59
C MET A 96 3.55 -1.46 4.38
N ASP A 97 4.36 -2.49 4.65
CA ASP A 97 3.97 -3.66 5.45
C ASP A 97 3.75 -3.27 6.93
N PRO A 98 2.59 -3.58 7.53
CA PRO A 98 2.33 -3.39 8.97
C PRO A 98 3.41 -4.00 9.87
N ALA A 99 4.14 -5.03 9.44
CA ALA A 99 5.24 -5.61 10.21
C ALA A 99 6.42 -4.65 10.42
N ARG A 100 6.51 -3.58 9.60
CA ARG A 100 7.55 -2.55 9.67
C ARG A 100 7.29 -1.47 10.72
N ILE A 101 6.20 -1.56 11.48
CA ILE A 101 6.01 -0.66 12.63
C ILE A 101 7.07 -0.93 13.72
N SER A 102 7.32 0.08 14.56
CA SER A 102 8.30 0.01 15.64
C SER A 102 8.07 -1.24 16.51
N PRO A 103 9.12 -1.90 17.03
CA PRO A 103 8.96 -2.96 18.03
C PRO A 103 8.12 -2.51 19.22
N ALA A 104 8.30 -1.25 19.66
CA ALA A 104 7.51 -0.62 20.72
C ALA A 104 6.01 -0.61 20.40
N ALA A 105 5.59 -0.27 19.18
CA ALA A 105 4.19 -0.33 18.74
C ALA A 105 3.63 -1.76 18.79
N ARG A 106 4.42 -2.75 18.35
CA ARG A 106 4.00 -4.17 18.42
C ARG A 106 3.82 -4.64 19.86
N ASP A 107 4.72 -4.26 20.75
CA ASP A 107 4.66 -4.66 22.16
C ASP A 107 3.56 -3.94 22.91
N ALA A 108 3.32 -2.66 22.63
CA ALA A 108 2.20 -1.89 23.16
C ALA A 108 0.85 -2.51 22.77
N VAL A 109 0.68 -2.89 21.49
CA VAL A 109 -0.50 -3.62 21.02
C VAL A 109 -0.64 -4.94 21.79
N ARG A 110 0.41 -5.75 21.88
CA ARG A 110 0.38 -7.02 22.63
C ARG A 110 0.05 -6.83 24.12
N ALA A 111 0.56 -5.77 24.74
CA ALA A 111 0.28 -5.43 26.13
C ALA A 111 -1.19 -5.01 26.31
N GLY A 112 -1.71 -4.14 25.44
CA GLY A 112 -3.11 -3.74 25.42
C GLY A 112 -4.05 -4.93 25.22
N ASN A 113 -3.69 -5.85 24.33
CA ASN A 113 -4.46 -7.07 24.07
C ASN A 113 -4.51 -7.99 25.29
N ARG A 114 -3.36 -8.19 25.95
CA ARG A 114 -3.28 -8.96 27.20
C ARG A 114 -4.13 -8.34 28.30
N ALA A 115 -4.08 -7.01 28.44
CA ALA A 115 -4.89 -6.28 29.42
C ALA A 115 -6.40 -6.39 29.11
N ALA A 116 -6.80 -6.28 27.84
CA ALA A 116 -8.19 -6.43 27.42
C ALA A 116 -8.73 -7.86 27.66
N VAL A 117 -7.94 -8.88 27.34
CA VAL A 117 -8.29 -10.29 27.62
C VAL A 117 -8.43 -10.51 29.12
N GLN A 118 -7.48 -10.03 29.93
CA GLN A 118 -7.55 -10.15 31.39
C GLN A 118 -8.74 -9.41 31.98
N GLY A 119 -9.03 -8.19 31.51
CA GLY A 119 -10.20 -7.41 31.93
C GLY A 119 -11.52 -8.11 31.59
N TYR A 120 -11.62 -8.69 30.40
CA TYR A 120 -12.81 -9.40 29.93
C TYR A 120 -12.99 -10.78 30.59
N LEU A 121 -11.91 -11.46 30.99
CA LEU A 121 -11.98 -12.68 31.79
C LEU A 121 -12.36 -12.41 33.25
N ARG A 122 -11.89 -11.29 33.82
CA ARG A 122 -12.25 -10.86 35.18
C ARG A 122 -13.69 -10.32 35.25
N GLY A 123 -14.12 -9.57 34.25
CA GLY A 123 -15.50 -9.12 34.09
C GLY A 123 -16.36 -10.23 33.50
N ARG A 124 -16.89 -11.13 34.34
CA ARG A 124 -17.83 -12.21 33.98
C ARG A 124 -18.61 -11.92 32.69
N SER A 125 -18.27 -12.61 31.61
CA SER A 125 -19.19 -12.72 30.47
C SER A 125 -20.51 -13.31 30.98
N PRO A 126 -21.67 -12.64 30.78
CA PRO A 126 -22.96 -13.17 31.25
C PRO A 126 -23.32 -14.54 30.65
N ARG A 127 -22.60 -15.01 29.62
CA ARG A 127 -22.86 -16.27 28.89
C ARG A 127 -21.64 -17.17 28.69
N GLY A 128 -20.58 -17.02 29.48
CA GLY A 128 -19.53 -18.04 29.69
C GLY A 128 -18.75 -18.60 28.49
N ARG A 129 -19.00 -18.16 27.24
CA ARG A 129 -18.30 -18.64 26.04
C ARG A 129 -17.95 -17.47 25.13
N ILE A 130 -16.65 -17.27 24.90
CA ILE A 130 -16.15 -16.30 23.93
C ILE A 130 -16.50 -16.82 22.54
N SER A 131 -17.20 -16.02 21.72
CA SER A 131 -17.48 -16.39 20.33
C SER A 131 -16.16 -16.68 19.59
N LEU A 132 -16.18 -17.63 18.66
CA LEU A 132 -14.99 -17.98 17.88
C LEU A 132 -14.45 -16.74 17.15
N VAL A 133 -15.35 -15.89 16.65
CA VAL A 133 -15.01 -14.59 16.03
C VAL A 133 -14.24 -13.69 16.99
N ASN A 134 -14.67 -13.57 18.25
CA ASN A 134 -13.94 -12.75 19.23
C ASN A 134 -12.64 -13.39 19.70
N ARG A 135 -12.53 -14.73 19.71
CA ARG A 135 -11.25 -15.40 19.96
C ARG A 135 -10.26 -15.16 18.83
N ILE A 136 -10.69 -15.37 17.58
CA ILE A 136 -9.88 -15.12 16.40
C ILE A 136 -9.51 -13.63 16.35
N SER A 137 -10.45 -12.75 16.65
CA SER A 137 -10.21 -11.31 16.64
C SER A 137 -9.27 -10.86 17.75
N LEU A 138 -9.38 -11.41 18.96
CA LEU A 138 -8.43 -11.12 20.04
C LEU A 138 -7.04 -11.70 19.73
N ALA A 139 -6.97 -12.88 19.10
CA ALA A 139 -5.71 -13.55 18.77
C ALA A 139 -4.98 -12.88 17.59
N LEU A 140 -5.70 -12.50 16.54
CA LEU A 140 -5.14 -11.91 15.33
C LEU A 140 -5.03 -10.38 15.42
N PHE A 141 -6.00 -9.73 16.09
CA PHE A 141 -6.18 -8.28 16.04
C PHE A 141 -6.21 -7.61 17.41
N GLY A 142 -6.24 -8.39 18.51
CA GLY A 142 -6.13 -7.82 19.85
C GLY A 142 -7.37 -7.18 20.44
N ARG A 143 -8.48 -7.19 19.71
CA ARG A 143 -9.73 -6.55 20.10
C ARG A 143 -10.91 -7.47 19.79
N HIS A 144 -12.03 -7.32 20.49
CA HIS A 144 -13.28 -8.02 20.17
C HIS A 144 -14.10 -7.21 19.15
N PHE A 145 -14.83 -7.90 18.28
CA PHE A 145 -15.91 -7.34 17.49
C PHE A 145 -17.22 -7.47 18.31
N TRP A 146 -17.96 -6.38 18.42
CA TRP A 146 -19.28 -6.34 19.07
C TRP A 146 -20.32 -7.08 18.23
#